data_AF-A0A8G1EGV7-F1
#
_entry.id   AF-A0A8G1EGV7-F1
#
_cell.length_a   1.000
_cell.length_b   1.000
_cell.length_c   1.000
_cell.angle_alpha   90.00
_cell.angle_beta   90.00
_cell.angle_gamma   90.00
#
_symmetry.space_group_name_H-M   'P 1'
#
loop_
_entity.id
_entity.type
_entity.pdbx_description
1 polymer ?
#
loop_
_entity_poly.entity_id
_entity_poly.type
_entity_poly.pdbx_seq_one_letter_code
_entity_poly.pdbx_strand_id
1 'polypeptide(L)'
;MALFAVVICAVLLLLPAGSDAEPEVLYDDQVNLTPGTTVYCTPNSGIRYCIDNMSLYGALATSAAERGLIFSVEDRSWNPRLHSQVVSEIAGYRETEGMEWNCTVNGEPVLLSSAEDGICSHILKDGDDVIVFYGKKGSGSDEAGALLRLRVHSLSGHGDATETWNLALKGVSETSTGPGMYASALRCHGEAYTDADGAVWSGVPVWFYIGLVDGEESPHHPMLSSHLAASGYLVRFAAADGTTLTLNSTDLVRNNDYLLAYMKDEEILSGDPTLGPLVLTGAGMDGQIFGGVTVIDLIGFEKPPAPPEVRIVRYARDGVTTVSETAVNTSWMGKHLEVLGHETNPYRFQGPTFDPEDLWNPDENKNLVKIEDAVLGTRLSDLCDLIGGMAPGEEVRLTASDGYVTELAYENLYEPTPRQGEAVLTWWSAGAGYAPAYRDGPRLFFLAPDHTFGNEDMRLCLKNTSWTHYWTEGVQYPSAAGVSVRGVVEVAILPA
;
A
#
# COMPACT_ATOMS: atom_id res chain seq x y z
N MET A 1 -7.94 -7.69 75.29
CA MET A 1 -8.50 -6.53 74.56
C MET A 1 -7.35 -5.92 73.77
N ALA A 2 -7.29 -5.87 72.44
CA ALA A 2 -8.19 -6.29 71.37
C ALA A 2 -7.31 -6.68 70.17
N LEU A 3 -7.71 -7.74 69.45
CA LEU A 3 -7.19 -8.09 68.13
C LEU A 3 -7.60 -6.97 67.15
N PHE A 4 -6.66 -6.42 66.38
CA PHE A 4 -6.98 -5.69 65.16
C PHE A 4 -6.73 -6.63 63.98
N ALA A 5 -7.82 -6.98 63.31
CA ALA A 5 -7.82 -7.80 62.11
C ALA A 5 -7.32 -6.99 60.91
N VAL A 6 -6.43 -7.62 60.14
CA VAL A 6 -6.00 -7.18 58.82
C VAL A 6 -7.18 -7.35 57.86
N VAL A 7 -7.65 -6.26 57.26
CA VAL A 7 -8.61 -6.31 56.15
C VAL A 7 -7.80 -6.45 54.87
N ILE A 8 -7.67 -7.69 54.40
CA ILE A 8 -7.27 -8.00 53.03
C ILE A 8 -8.52 -7.77 52.16
N CYS A 9 -8.58 -6.65 51.45
CA CYS A 9 -9.55 -6.49 50.36
C CYS A 9 -9.13 -7.46 49.23
N ALA A 10 -9.86 -8.56 49.11
CA ALA A 10 -9.75 -9.46 47.98
C ALA A 10 -10.21 -8.71 46.72
N VAL A 11 -9.32 -8.63 45.73
CA VAL A 11 -9.64 -8.27 44.36
C VAL A 11 -10.61 -9.33 43.83
N LEU A 12 -11.85 -8.94 43.57
CA LEU A 12 -12.81 -9.77 42.86
C LEU A 12 -12.52 -9.59 41.36
N LEU A 13 -11.73 -10.50 40.80
CA LEU A 13 -11.59 -10.67 39.36
C LEU A 13 -12.90 -11.25 38.83
N LEU A 14 -13.74 -10.40 38.24
CA LEU A 14 -14.86 -10.82 37.41
C LEU A 14 -14.29 -11.18 36.02
N LEU A 15 -14.20 -12.47 35.73
CA LEU A 15 -14.15 -12.96 34.36
C LEU A 15 -15.60 -13.18 33.90
N PRO A 16 -16.06 -12.62 32.77
CA PRO A 16 -17.30 -13.07 32.18
C PRO A 16 -17.03 -14.33 31.36
N ALA A 17 -17.42 -15.48 31.91
CA ALA A 17 -17.80 -16.64 31.11
C ALA A 17 -19.21 -16.38 30.55
N GLY A 18 -19.41 -16.68 29.27
CA GLY A 18 -20.59 -16.28 28.49
C GLY A 18 -21.94 -16.51 29.18
N SER A 19 -22.81 -15.50 29.08
CA SER A 19 -24.19 -15.53 29.53
C SER A 19 -25.07 -14.73 28.58
N ASP A 20 -26.33 -15.15 28.41
CA ASP A 20 -27.46 -14.41 27.81
C ASP A 20 -27.80 -13.11 28.59
N ALA A 21 -26.79 -12.36 29.06
CA ALA A 21 -26.95 -11.12 29.78
C ALA A 21 -27.02 -9.97 28.77
N GLU A 22 -27.98 -9.07 28.95
CA GLU A 22 -28.05 -7.84 28.15
C GLU A 22 -26.74 -7.05 28.32
N PRO A 23 -26.22 -6.42 27.24
CA PRO A 23 -24.98 -5.66 27.28
C PRO A 23 -25.04 -4.52 28.29
N GLU A 24 -23.92 -4.20 28.93
CA GLU A 24 -23.83 -2.98 29.73
C GLU A 24 -23.95 -1.75 28.82
N VAL A 25 -25.01 -0.97 29.00
CA VAL A 25 -25.24 0.26 28.24
C VAL A 25 -24.46 1.39 28.87
N LEU A 26 -23.34 1.75 28.25
CA LEU A 26 -22.42 2.80 28.68
C LEU A 26 -22.89 4.20 28.25
N TYR A 27 -23.59 4.28 27.11
CA TYR A 27 -24.18 5.50 26.56
C TYR A 27 -25.39 5.15 25.68
N ASP A 28 -26.49 5.88 25.81
CA ASP A 28 -27.68 5.74 24.96
C ASP A 28 -28.41 7.10 24.94
N ASP A 29 -27.90 8.02 24.12
CA ASP A 29 -28.42 9.39 24.04
C ASP A 29 -27.99 10.11 22.76
N GLN A 30 -28.45 11.35 22.59
CA GLN A 30 -27.94 12.26 21.58
C GLN A 30 -26.59 12.87 22.01
N VAL A 31 -25.59 12.82 21.14
CA VAL A 31 -24.29 13.48 21.32
C VAL A 31 -24.24 14.78 20.52
N ASN A 32 -23.96 15.90 21.19
CA ASN A 32 -23.91 17.21 20.55
C ASN A 32 -22.48 17.58 20.18
N LEU A 33 -22.18 17.63 18.89
CA LEU A 33 -20.84 17.92 18.36
C LEU A 33 -20.77 19.35 17.82
N THR A 34 -19.74 20.08 18.23
CA THR A 34 -19.45 21.40 17.65
C THR A 34 -18.42 21.23 16.53
N PRO A 35 -18.73 21.63 15.28
CA PRO A 35 -17.77 21.59 14.18
C PRO A 35 -16.47 22.32 14.53
N GLY A 36 -15.35 21.80 14.02
CA GLY A 36 -14.01 22.25 14.36
C GLY A 36 -13.11 21.05 14.63
N THR A 37 -11.94 21.31 15.21
CA THR A 37 -10.96 20.27 15.51
C THR A 37 -10.60 20.23 16.98
N THR A 38 -10.10 19.08 17.41
CA THR A 38 -9.50 18.86 18.72
C THR A 38 -8.15 18.20 18.57
N VAL A 39 -7.28 18.37 19.56
CA VAL A 39 -5.99 17.69 19.61
C VAL A 39 -6.12 16.45 20.48
N TYR A 40 -5.67 15.33 19.95
CA TYR A 40 -5.63 14.04 20.61
C TYR A 40 -4.19 13.54 20.68
N CYS A 41 -3.75 13.09 21.85
CA CYS A 41 -2.42 12.50 22.07
C CYS A 41 -2.56 11.00 22.35
N THR A 42 -1.90 10.17 21.56
CA THR A 42 -1.86 8.72 21.79
C THR A 42 -0.95 8.39 22.98
N PRO A 43 -1.43 7.72 24.03
CA PRO A 43 -0.65 7.51 25.25
C PRO A 43 0.64 6.70 25.05
N ASN A 44 0.66 5.81 24.06
CA ASN A 44 1.74 4.84 23.86
C ASN A 44 2.85 5.34 22.92
N SER A 45 2.53 6.10 21.87
CA SER A 45 3.51 6.67 20.94
C SER A 45 3.80 8.15 21.21
N GLY A 46 2.91 8.86 21.89
CA GLY A 46 3.02 10.30 22.13
C GLY A 46 2.74 11.16 20.88
N ILE A 47 2.25 10.55 19.79
CA ILE A 47 1.88 11.27 18.58
C ILE A 47 0.62 12.09 18.87
N ARG A 48 0.63 13.34 18.40
CA ARG A 48 -0.53 14.21 18.47
C ARG A 48 -1.20 14.37 17.12
N TYR A 49 -2.51 14.21 17.15
CA TYR A 49 -3.40 14.26 16.01
C TYR A 49 -4.37 15.44 16.16
N CYS A 50 -4.46 16.28 15.13
CA CYS A 50 -5.57 17.20 14.94
C CYS A 50 -6.72 16.40 14.29
N ILE A 51 -7.81 16.22 15.04
CA ILE A 51 -8.94 15.38 14.67
C ILE A 51 -10.19 16.25 14.51
N ASP A 52 -10.97 15.98 13.47
CA ASP A 52 -12.28 16.60 13.27
C ASP A 52 -13.24 16.18 14.40
N ASN A 53 -13.91 17.15 15.04
CA ASN A 53 -14.89 16.88 16.08
C ASN A 53 -16.10 16.08 15.56
N MET A 54 -16.38 16.15 14.26
CA MET A 54 -17.40 15.35 13.58
C MET A 54 -16.94 13.92 13.26
N SER A 55 -15.73 13.52 13.63
CA SER A 55 -15.28 12.13 13.45
C SER A 55 -15.90 11.16 14.48
N LEU A 56 -15.77 9.85 14.24
CA LEU A 56 -16.06 8.82 15.24
C LEU A 56 -15.31 9.06 16.56
N TYR A 57 -14.03 9.45 16.50
CA TYR A 57 -13.25 9.82 17.68
C TYR A 57 -13.90 10.99 18.42
N GLY A 58 -14.30 12.05 17.70
CA GLY A 58 -14.95 13.21 18.31
C GLY A 58 -16.26 12.86 19.02
N ALA A 59 -17.08 11.99 18.43
CA ALA A 59 -18.30 11.48 19.04
C ALA A 59 -18.05 10.64 20.29
N LEU A 60 -17.09 9.72 20.24
CA LEU A 60 -16.76 8.86 21.38
C LEU A 60 -16.07 9.62 22.51
N ALA A 61 -15.17 10.55 22.19
CA ALA A 61 -14.54 11.42 23.18
C ALA A 61 -15.58 12.30 23.89
N THR A 62 -16.53 12.87 23.15
CA THR A 62 -17.59 13.72 23.72
C THR A 62 -18.52 12.92 24.62
N SER A 63 -19.01 11.77 24.15
CA SER A 63 -19.91 10.90 24.93
C SER A 63 -19.23 10.32 26.18
N ALA A 64 -17.96 9.93 26.08
CA ALA A 64 -17.17 9.49 27.22
C ALA A 64 -17.01 10.61 28.25
N ALA A 65 -16.72 11.84 27.82
CA ALA A 65 -16.60 12.99 28.71
C ALA A 65 -17.93 13.32 29.43
N GLU A 66 -19.07 13.26 28.74
CA GLU A 66 -20.41 13.48 29.32
C GLU A 66 -20.74 12.49 30.44
N ARG A 67 -20.24 11.26 30.34
CA ARG A 67 -20.49 10.18 31.30
C ARG A 67 -19.31 9.94 32.27
N GLY A 68 -18.21 10.67 32.14
CA GLY A 68 -17.00 10.47 32.93
C GLY A 68 -16.34 9.10 32.70
N LEU A 69 -16.46 8.55 31.49
CA LEU A 69 -15.86 7.27 31.12
C LEU A 69 -14.39 7.47 30.74
N ILE A 70 -13.57 6.46 31.06
CA ILE A 70 -12.25 6.33 30.44
C ILE A 70 -12.47 6.04 28.96
N PHE A 71 -11.81 6.78 28.08
CA PHE A 71 -11.76 6.51 26.64
C PHE A 71 -10.30 6.67 26.20
N SER A 72 -9.77 5.63 25.55
CA SER A 72 -8.40 5.60 25.08
C SER A 72 -8.34 5.01 23.67
N VAL A 73 -7.57 5.68 22.83
CA VAL A 73 -7.13 5.16 21.53
C VAL A 73 -5.62 4.95 21.63
N GLU A 74 -5.03 4.05 20.88
CA GLU A 74 -3.59 3.80 20.89
C GLU A 74 -3.11 3.54 19.46
N ASP A 75 -1.84 3.84 19.19
CA ASP A 75 -1.22 3.48 17.92
C ASP A 75 -0.70 2.04 17.99
N ARG A 76 -1.23 1.16 17.15
CA ARG A 76 -0.77 -0.24 17.07
C ARG A 76 0.09 -0.43 15.83
N SER A 77 1.37 -0.71 16.02
CA SER A 77 2.30 -1.06 14.95
C SER A 77 2.10 -2.50 14.52
N TRP A 78 1.52 -2.70 13.33
CA TRP A 78 1.40 -4.03 12.72
C TRP A 78 2.70 -4.44 12.01
N ASN A 79 3.48 -3.45 11.59
CA ASN A 79 4.89 -3.59 11.22
C ASN A 79 5.66 -2.33 11.70
N PRO A 80 7.00 -2.30 11.64
CA PRO A 80 7.79 -1.17 12.17
C PRO A 80 7.59 0.19 11.49
N ARG A 81 6.79 0.27 10.43
CA ARG A 81 6.65 1.46 9.56
C ARG A 81 5.19 1.85 9.30
N LEU A 82 4.26 1.02 9.77
CA LEU A 82 2.82 1.20 9.62
C LEU A 82 2.19 0.98 10.99
N HIS A 83 1.44 1.97 11.45
CA HIS A 83 0.54 1.80 12.57
C HIS A 83 -0.88 2.22 12.23
N SER A 84 -1.79 1.78 13.09
CA SER A 84 -3.21 2.08 13.01
C SER A 84 -3.70 2.56 14.36
N GLN A 85 -4.68 3.46 14.36
CA GLN A 85 -5.32 3.91 15.59
C GLN A 85 -6.36 2.88 16.02
N VAL A 86 -6.26 2.41 17.27
CA VAL A 86 -7.11 1.35 17.81
C VAL A 86 -7.75 1.84 19.10
N VAL A 87 -9.07 1.65 19.25
CA VAL A 87 -9.76 1.96 20.52
C VAL A 87 -9.32 0.94 21.56
N SER A 88 -8.40 1.32 22.46
CA SER A 88 -7.80 0.38 23.41
C SER A 88 -8.65 0.16 24.66
N GLU A 89 -9.46 1.15 25.06
CA GLU A 89 -10.31 1.08 26.24
C GLU A 89 -11.52 2.03 26.18
N ILE A 90 -12.70 1.54 26.57
CA ILE A 90 -13.82 2.39 27.00
C ILE A 90 -14.38 1.84 28.32
N ALA A 91 -14.54 2.69 29.33
CA ALA A 91 -15.17 2.36 30.61
C ALA A 91 -14.58 1.11 31.33
N GLY A 92 -13.28 0.82 31.13
CA GLY A 92 -12.63 -0.36 31.70
C GLY A 92 -12.62 -1.61 30.80
N TYR A 93 -13.39 -1.62 29.71
CA TYR A 93 -13.38 -2.69 28.72
C TYR A 93 -12.21 -2.48 27.75
N ARG A 94 -11.18 -3.32 27.91
CA ARG A 94 -9.94 -3.26 27.13
C ARG A 94 -9.95 -4.28 26.00
N GLU A 95 -9.36 -3.91 24.87
CA GLU A 95 -9.07 -4.91 23.84
C GLU A 95 -8.15 -6.01 24.38
N THR A 96 -8.47 -7.24 24.03
CA THR A 96 -7.66 -8.43 24.33
C THR A 96 -7.68 -9.38 23.15
N GLU A 97 -6.90 -10.45 23.21
CA GLU A 97 -6.89 -11.45 22.14
C GLU A 97 -8.31 -12.02 21.90
N GLY A 98 -8.89 -11.69 20.74
CA GLY A 98 -10.23 -12.15 20.34
C GLY A 98 -11.40 -11.26 20.78
N MET A 99 -11.17 -10.18 21.54
CA MET A 99 -12.19 -9.23 21.98
C MET A 99 -11.80 -7.80 21.59
N GLU A 100 -12.69 -7.12 20.87
CA GLU A 100 -12.43 -5.79 20.28
C GLU A 100 -13.64 -4.88 20.35
N TRP A 101 -13.40 -3.59 20.10
CA TRP A 101 -14.45 -2.62 19.87
C TRP A 101 -14.87 -2.66 18.41
N ASN A 102 -16.17 -2.79 18.17
CA ASN A 102 -16.79 -2.84 16.86
C ASN A 102 -17.70 -1.61 16.69
N CYS A 103 -17.88 -1.16 15.46
CA CYS A 103 -18.68 0.02 15.17
C CYS A 103 -19.58 -0.20 13.95
N THR A 104 -20.80 0.31 14.04
CA THR A 104 -21.67 0.53 12.88
C THR A 104 -22.14 1.97 12.85
N VAL A 105 -22.19 2.56 11.65
CA VAL A 105 -22.80 3.87 11.40
C VAL A 105 -23.99 3.67 10.47
N ASN A 106 -25.19 4.03 10.91
CA ASN A 106 -26.45 3.80 10.19
C ASN A 106 -26.69 2.33 9.80
N GLY A 107 -26.17 1.39 10.61
CA GLY A 107 -26.26 -0.05 10.36
C GLY A 107 -25.15 -0.64 9.49
N GLU A 108 -24.31 0.19 8.87
CA GLU A 108 -23.17 -0.26 8.07
C GLU A 108 -21.92 -0.40 8.94
N PRO A 109 -21.15 -1.51 8.83
CA PRO A 109 -19.96 -1.72 9.64
C PRO A 109 -18.82 -0.76 9.26
N VAL A 110 -18.15 -0.19 10.27
CA VAL A 110 -16.95 0.63 10.11
C VAL A 110 -15.79 -0.04 10.83
N LEU A 111 -14.69 -0.29 10.10
CA LEU A 111 -13.47 -0.83 10.67
C LEU A 111 -12.74 0.27 11.46
N LEU A 112 -12.91 0.29 12.78
CA LEU A 112 -12.33 1.32 13.65
C LEU A 112 -10.80 1.45 13.49
N SER A 113 -10.09 0.36 13.19
CA SER A 113 -8.64 0.36 13.00
C SER A 113 -8.17 0.80 11.61
N SER A 114 -9.06 1.22 10.71
CA SER A 114 -8.67 1.69 9.38
C SER A 114 -8.01 3.07 9.47
N ALA A 115 -6.85 3.26 8.82
CA ALA A 115 -6.21 4.56 8.69
C ALA A 115 -6.92 5.47 7.66
N GLU A 116 -7.62 4.84 6.70
CA GLU A 116 -8.35 5.53 5.63
C GLU A 116 -9.75 5.94 6.10
N ASP A 117 -10.50 5.01 6.69
CA ASP A 117 -11.89 5.20 7.12
C ASP A 117 -12.19 4.48 8.44
N GLY A 118 -11.63 4.99 9.54
CA GLY A 118 -11.73 4.39 10.87
C GLY A 118 -11.97 5.43 11.96
N ILE A 119 -11.56 5.12 13.19
CA ILE A 119 -11.87 5.92 14.40
C ILE A 119 -11.51 7.41 14.24
N CYS A 120 -10.37 7.71 13.64
CA CYS A 120 -9.87 9.08 13.49
C CYS A 120 -10.25 9.77 12.17
N SER A 121 -10.82 9.05 11.20
CA SER A 121 -11.03 9.57 9.83
C SER A 121 -12.46 9.45 9.31
N HIS A 122 -13.29 8.59 9.90
CA HIS A 122 -14.69 8.44 9.51
C HIS A 122 -15.49 9.67 9.97
N ILE A 123 -15.97 10.47 9.01
CA ILE A 123 -16.72 11.72 9.27
C ILE A 123 -18.22 11.42 9.37
N LEU A 124 -18.80 11.80 10.50
CA LEU A 124 -20.21 11.68 10.82
C LEU A 124 -20.99 12.90 10.34
N LYS A 125 -22.29 12.69 10.12
CA LYS A 125 -23.26 13.69 9.72
C LYS A 125 -24.31 13.87 10.81
N ASP A 126 -24.95 15.03 10.81
CA ASP A 126 -26.11 15.29 11.67
C ASP A 126 -27.19 14.22 11.43
N GLY A 127 -27.65 13.59 12.50
CA GLY A 127 -28.63 12.52 12.47
C GLY A 127 -28.07 11.12 12.20
N ASP A 128 -26.76 10.92 12.14
CA ASP A 128 -26.20 9.56 12.07
C ASP A 128 -26.49 8.79 13.38
N ASP A 129 -26.82 7.51 13.23
CA ASP A 129 -26.93 6.54 14.33
C ASP A 129 -25.62 5.75 14.43
N VAL A 130 -24.90 5.94 15.53
CA VAL A 130 -23.62 5.25 15.78
C VAL A 130 -23.83 4.23 16.89
N ILE A 131 -23.46 2.97 16.60
CA ILE A 131 -23.44 1.90 17.60
C ILE A 131 -22.01 1.42 17.74
N VAL A 132 -21.46 1.52 18.96
CA VAL A 132 -20.12 1.02 19.30
C VAL A 132 -20.25 -0.01 20.40
N PHE A 133 -19.67 -1.18 20.22
CA PHE A 133 -19.86 -2.29 21.14
C PHE A 133 -18.62 -3.13 21.35
N TYR A 134 -18.44 -3.61 22.57
CA TYR A 134 -17.35 -4.50 22.95
C TYR A 134 -17.80 -5.94 22.85
N GLY A 135 -17.13 -6.73 22.02
CA GLY A 135 -17.53 -8.12 21.77
C GLY A 135 -16.42 -8.93 21.12
N LYS A 136 -16.75 -10.19 20.81
CA LYS A 136 -15.83 -11.03 20.04
C LYS A 136 -15.60 -10.43 18.66
N LYS A 137 -14.40 -10.60 18.14
CA LYS A 137 -14.07 -10.22 16.76
C LYS A 137 -15.10 -10.77 15.77
N GLY A 138 -15.72 -9.88 14.99
CA GLY A 138 -16.76 -10.23 14.01
C GLY A 138 -18.13 -10.62 14.57
N SER A 139 -18.38 -10.41 15.87
CA SER A 139 -19.72 -10.59 16.47
C SER A 139 -20.62 -9.38 16.24
N GLY A 140 -21.93 -9.58 16.36
CA GLY A 140 -22.93 -8.50 16.37
C GLY A 140 -23.14 -7.92 17.77
N SER A 141 -23.84 -6.79 17.84
CA SER A 141 -24.12 -6.08 19.11
C SER A 141 -25.02 -6.87 20.07
N ASP A 142 -25.77 -7.87 19.58
CA ASP A 142 -26.63 -8.73 20.40
C ASP A 142 -25.85 -9.61 21.39
N GLU A 143 -24.57 -9.86 21.13
CA GLU A 143 -23.67 -10.65 21.99
C GLU A 143 -22.65 -9.77 22.75
N ALA A 144 -22.86 -8.46 22.76
CA ALA A 144 -21.89 -7.52 23.32
C ALA A 144 -21.80 -7.61 24.85
N GLY A 145 -20.60 -7.41 25.38
CA GLY A 145 -20.39 -7.17 26.80
C GLY A 145 -20.72 -5.74 27.22
N ALA A 146 -20.46 -4.77 26.33
CA ALA A 146 -20.73 -3.35 26.56
C ALA A 146 -21.15 -2.64 25.27
N LEU A 147 -21.91 -1.55 25.40
CA LEU A 147 -22.58 -0.89 24.29
C LEU A 147 -22.70 0.62 24.47
N LEU A 148 -22.45 1.37 23.40
CA LEU A 148 -22.77 2.78 23.24
C LEU A 148 -23.69 2.95 22.02
N ARG A 149 -24.79 3.68 22.19
CA ARG A 149 -25.69 4.13 21.13
C ARG A 149 -25.70 5.65 21.12
N LEU A 150 -25.25 6.24 20.04
CA LEU A 150 -25.15 7.70 19.90
C LEU A 150 -26.01 8.14 18.72
N ARG A 151 -26.88 9.12 18.97
CA ARG A 151 -27.51 9.90 17.90
C ARG A 151 -26.71 11.18 17.69
N VAL A 152 -26.09 11.35 16.53
CA VAL A 152 -25.24 12.51 16.26
C VAL A 152 -26.12 13.75 16.07
N HIS A 153 -25.79 14.84 16.75
CA HIS A 153 -26.34 16.16 16.47
C HIS A 153 -25.22 17.18 16.26
N SER A 154 -25.18 17.78 15.08
CA SER A 154 -24.22 18.83 14.75
C SER A 154 -24.76 20.20 15.18
N LEU A 155 -24.04 20.87 16.07
CA LEU A 155 -24.37 22.21 16.53
C LEU A 155 -23.99 23.23 15.45
N SER A 156 -24.98 24.02 15.00
CA SER A 156 -24.74 25.07 14.02
C SER A 156 -23.91 26.19 14.62
N GLY A 157 -22.71 26.42 14.05
CA GLY A 157 -21.94 27.62 14.31
C GLY A 157 -20.52 27.33 14.74
N HIS A 158 -19.66 26.98 13.78
CA HIS A 158 -18.31 27.49 13.55
C HIS A 158 -18.07 27.20 12.06
N GLY A 159 -17.57 28.18 11.30
CA GLY A 159 -17.24 27.93 9.89
C GLY A 159 -16.08 26.96 9.82
N ASP A 160 -16.14 25.98 8.91
CA ASP A 160 -15.00 25.14 8.54
C ASP A 160 -13.87 26.06 8.06
N ALA A 161 -12.97 26.44 8.96
CA ALA A 161 -11.67 26.94 8.56
C ALA A 161 -10.89 25.73 8.04
N THR A 162 -11.19 25.33 6.81
CA THR A 162 -10.40 24.33 6.11
C THR A 162 -8.97 24.86 6.04
N GLU A 163 -8.01 24.14 6.61
CA GLU A 163 -6.62 24.51 6.44
C GLU A 163 -6.27 24.58 4.95
N THR A 164 -5.57 25.63 4.55
CA THR A 164 -5.16 25.81 3.16
C THR A 164 -3.66 26.00 3.07
N TRP A 165 -2.93 24.89 3.01
CA TRP A 165 -1.52 24.89 2.63
C TRP A 165 -1.27 23.84 1.56
N ASN A 166 -0.20 24.02 0.78
CA ASN A 166 0.20 23.09 -0.27
C ASN A 166 1.72 22.90 -0.23
N LEU A 167 2.15 21.65 -0.18
CA LEU A 167 3.54 21.23 -0.25
C LEU A 167 3.82 20.71 -1.66
N ALA A 168 4.66 21.43 -2.41
CA ALA A 168 5.11 20.99 -3.73
C ALA A 168 6.25 19.97 -3.59
N LEU A 169 6.15 18.86 -4.31
CA LEU A 169 7.12 17.77 -4.31
C LEU A 169 7.68 17.62 -5.73
N LYS A 170 9.01 17.63 -5.86
CA LYS A 170 9.69 17.57 -7.15
C LYS A 170 10.80 16.53 -7.13
N GLY A 171 10.82 15.65 -8.13
CA GLY A 171 11.82 14.60 -8.27
C GLY A 171 11.74 13.92 -9.64
N VAL A 172 11.78 12.59 -9.66
CA VAL A 172 11.56 11.77 -10.88
C VAL A 172 10.21 12.10 -11.51
N SER A 173 9.20 12.29 -10.66
CA SER A 173 7.90 12.90 -10.97
C SER A 173 7.68 14.16 -10.14
N GLU A 174 6.68 14.96 -10.50
CA GLU A 174 6.25 16.11 -9.70
C GLU A 174 4.80 15.92 -9.26
N THR A 175 4.50 16.29 -8.01
CA THR A 175 3.15 16.30 -7.46
C THR A 175 3.05 17.34 -6.35
N SER A 176 1.87 17.49 -5.74
CA SER A 176 1.74 18.25 -4.51
C SER A 176 0.78 17.57 -3.54
N THR A 177 0.92 17.92 -2.27
CA THR A 177 0.08 17.39 -1.19
C THR A 177 -0.39 18.53 -0.28
N GLY A 178 -1.47 18.28 0.45
CA GLY A 178 -2.09 19.24 1.36
C GLY A 178 -2.55 18.58 2.68
N PRO A 179 -3.33 19.31 3.51
CA PRO A 179 -3.70 18.88 4.85
C PRO A 179 -4.35 17.49 4.93
N GLY A 180 -5.27 17.17 4.03
CA GLY A 180 -5.97 15.88 4.05
C GLY A 180 -5.03 14.68 3.86
N MET A 181 -4.15 14.76 2.86
CA MET A 181 -3.16 13.71 2.59
C MET A 181 -2.10 13.65 3.70
N TYR A 182 -1.72 14.79 4.27
CA TYR A 182 -0.84 14.82 5.44
C TYR A 182 -1.45 14.13 6.65
N ALA A 183 -2.72 14.41 6.97
CA ALA A 183 -3.41 13.79 8.09
C ALA A 183 -3.47 12.26 7.92
N SER A 184 -3.73 11.78 6.69
CA SER A 184 -3.67 10.35 6.36
C SER A 184 -2.26 9.78 6.51
N ALA A 185 -1.23 10.48 6.04
CA ALA A 185 0.15 10.06 6.20
C ALA A 185 0.58 10.01 7.68
N LEU A 186 0.15 10.95 8.51
CA LEU A 186 0.43 10.98 9.96
C LEU A 186 -0.20 9.80 10.70
N ARG A 187 -1.44 9.42 10.33
CA ARG A 187 -2.10 8.25 10.90
C ARG A 187 -1.39 6.93 10.58
N CYS A 188 -0.75 6.86 9.42
CA CYS A 188 -0.10 5.64 8.93
C CYS A 188 1.39 5.54 9.28
N HIS A 189 2.10 6.67 9.24
CA HIS A 189 3.56 6.76 9.30
C HIS A 189 4.09 7.78 10.30
N GLY A 190 3.20 8.46 11.04
CA GLY A 190 3.58 9.57 11.92
C GLY A 190 4.57 9.17 13.02
N GLU A 191 5.28 10.16 13.54
CA GLU A 191 6.22 9.97 14.64
C GLU A 191 6.14 11.18 15.58
N ALA A 192 6.46 10.94 16.85
CA ALA A 192 6.61 11.98 17.86
C ALA A 192 8.08 12.20 18.19
N TYR A 193 8.49 13.46 18.31
CA TYR A 193 9.86 13.83 18.69
C TYR A 193 9.83 14.85 19.82
N THR A 194 10.51 14.56 20.93
CA THR A 194 10.70 15.54 22.02
C THR A 194 12.07 16.20 21.88
N ASP A 195 12.09 17.51 21.72
CA ASP A 195 13.35 18.26 21.61
C ASP A 195 14.03 18.48 22.97
N ALA A 196 15.22 19.08 22.94
CA ALA A 196 16.02 19.32 24.14
C ALA A 196 15.37 20.30 25.13
N ASP A 197 14.44 21.14 24.67
CA ASP A 197 13.67 22.07 25.50
C ASP A 197 12.41 21.41 26.08
N GLY A 198 12.13 20.16 25.70
CA GLY A 198 10.98 19.38 26.15
C GLY A 198 9.71 19.60 25.34
N ALA A 199 9.77 20.38 24.25
CA ALA A 199 8.64 20.55 23.36
C ALA A 199 8.48 19.31 22.48
N VAL A 200 7.23 18.89 22.28
CA VAL A 200 6.94 17.64 21.57
C VAL A 200 6.35 17.94 20.20
N TRP A 201 7.03 17.46 19.18
CA TRP A 201 6.68 17.62 17.78
C TRP A 201 5.94 16.39 17.29
N SER A 202 4.94 16.56 16.44
CA SER A 202 4.29 15.47 15.73
C SER A 202 4.36 15.72 14.24
N GLY A 203 4.85 14.72 13.51
CA GLY A 203 5.18 14.87 12.11
C GLY A 203 5.19 13.57 11.32
N VAL A 204 5.25 13.71 10.00
CA VAL A 204 5.45 12.57 9.09
C VAL A 204 6.93 12.51 8.74
N PRO A 205 7.57 11.33 8.79
CA PRO A 205 8.93 11.13 8.34
C PRO A 205 9.15 11.60 6.89
N VAL A 206 10.25 12.31 6.65
CA VAL A 206 10.57 12.94 5.36
C VAL A 206 10.61 11.93 4.22
N TRP A 207 11.06 10.70 4.47
CA TRP A 207 11.15 9.64 3.45
C TRP A 207 9.80 9.36 2.78
N PHE A 208 8.68 9.61 3.46
CA PHE A 208 7.35 9.45 2.89
C PHE A 208 7.14 10.37 1.70
N TYR A 209 7.45 11.66 1.85
CA TYR A 209 7.28 12.66 0.79
C TYR A 209 8.25 12.46 -0.37
N ILE A 210 9.48 12.04 -0.05
CA ILE A 210 10.45 11.63 -1.06
C ILE A 210 9.87 10.48 -1.91
N GLY A 211 9.27 9.48 -1.28
CA GLY A 211 8.64 8.33 -1.94
C GLY A 211 7.50 8.67 -2.89
N LEU A 212 6.88 9.85 -2.75
CA LEU A 212 5.86 10.31 -3.70
C LEU A 212 6.46 10.78 -5.04
N VAL A 213 7.78 11.02 -5.10
CA VAL A 213 8.45 11.62 -6.27
C VAL A 213 9.78 10.98 -6.66
N ASP A 214 10.29 9.97 -5.97
CA ASP A 214 11.61 9.36 -6.24
C ASP A 214 11.56 8.00 -6.98
N GLY A 215 10.38 7.62 -7.48
CA GLY A 215 10.15 6.37 -8.21
C GLY A 215 9.68 5.24 -7.28
N GLU A 216 8.72 4.45 -7.74
CA GLU A 216 8.11 3.39 -6.92
C GLU A 216 9.08 2.20 -6.74
N GLU A 217 9.23 1.67 -5.52
CA GLU A 217 10.01 0.45 -5.24
C GLU A 217 9.15 -0.83 -5.34
N SER A 218 7.86 -0.74 -4.98
CA SER A 218 6.88 -1.83 -5.06
C SER A 218 5.48 -1.28 -5.35
N PRO A 219 4.61 -2.06 -6.01
CA PRO A 219 3.23 -1.65 -6.32
C PRO A 219 2.30 -1.63 -5.11
N HIS A 220 2.70 -2.23 -4.00
CA HIS A 220 1.85 -2.35 -2.82
C HIS A 220 2.09 -1.29 -1.75
N HIS A 221 3.16 -0.49 -1.85
CA HIS A 221 3.40 0.63 -0.93
C HIS A 221 4.10 1.81 -1.63
N PRO A 222 3.57 3.05 -1.53
CA PRO A 222 4.24 4.24 -2.03
C PRO A 222 5.42 4.53 -1.10
N MET A 223 6.55 3.90 -1.37
CA MET A 223 7.72 4.07 -0.54
C MET A 223 8.92 4.28 -1.43
N LEU A 224 9.59 5.39 -1.09
CA LEU A 224 10.96 5.75 -1.41
C LEU A 224 11.72 4.65 -2.15
N SER A 225 12.20 4.94 -3.35
CA SER A 225 13.16 4.09 -4.05
C SER A 225 14.45 4.01 -3.24
N SER A 226 14.60 2.93 -2.45
CA SER A 226 15.81 2.73 -1.64
C SER A 226 17.07 2.70 -2.47
N HIS A 227 16.97 2.21 -3.71
CA HIS A 227 18.07 2.20 -4.66
C HIS A 227 18.46 3.63 -5.08
N LEU A 228 17.48 4.46 -5.47
CA LEU A 228 17.76 5.84 -5.86
C LEU A 228 18.26 6.65 -4.67
N ALA A 229 17.64 6.53 -3.50
CA ALA A 229 18.06 7.24 -2.29
C ALA A 229 19.48 6.82 -1.84
N ALA A 230 19.84 5.54 -1.97
CA ALA A 230 21.19 5.08 -1.67
C ALA A 230 22.26 5.63 -2.64
N SER A 231 21.87 6.21 -3.79
CA SER A 231 22.81 6.88 -4.71
C SER A 231 23.32 8.23 -4.18
N GLY A 232 22.65 8.81 -3.17
CA GLY A 232 23.09 10.02 -2.47
C GLY A 232 22.76 11.32 -3.18
N TYR A 233 21.60 11.41 -3.85
CA TYR A 233 21.06 12.68 -4.32
C TYR A 233 20.75 13.64 -3.16
N LEU A 234 20.62 14.92 -3.47
CA LEU A 234 20.35 15.97 -2.50
C LEU A 234 18.85 16.23 -2.40
N VAL A 235 18.36 16.47 -1.19
CA VAL A 235 16.97 16.82 -0.90
C VAL A 235 16.94 18.24 -0.39
N ARG A 236 16.41 19.16 -1.21
CA ARG A 236 16.30 20.58 -0.90
C ARG A 236 14.91 20.90 -0.37
N PHE A 237 14.86 21.43 0.84
CA PHE A 237 13.68 22.01 1.46
C PHE A 237 13.70 23.51 1.21
N ALA A 238 12.59 24.08 0.73
CA ALA A 238 12.46 25.53 0.54
C ALA A 238 11.27 26.08 1.30
N ALA A 239 11.50 27.22 1.95
CA ALA A 239 10.48 28.00 2.61
C ALA A 239 9.86 29.04 1.67
N ALA A 240 8.67 29.54 2.03
CA ALA A 240 7.94 30.53 1.22
C ALA A 240 8.71 31.85 1.03
N ASP A 241 9.62 32.18 1.96
CA ASP A 241 10.49 33.37 1.90
C ASP A 241 11.72 33.19 0.99
N GLY A 242 11.89 31.99 0.40
CA GLY A 242 13.00 31.63 -0.47
C GLY A 242 14.23 31.05 0.24
N THR A 243 14.20 30.94 1.58
CA THR A 243 15.27 30.27 2.34
C THR A 243 15.26 28.77 2.04
N THR A 244 16.44 28.15 2.00
CA THR A 244 16.58 26.73 1.68
C THR A 244 17.52 25.99 2.62
N LEU A 245 17.23 24.72 2.88
CA LEU A 245 18.11 23.76 3.53
C LEU A 245 18.25 22.53 2.65
N THR A 246 19.44 21.92 2.60
CA THR A 246 19.69 20.73 1.79
C THR A 246 20.28 19.62 2.66
N LEU A 247 19.70 18.43 2.57
CA LEU A 247 20.18 17.20 3.23
C LEU A 247 20.52 16.13 2.18
N ASN A 248 21.26 15.09 2.57
CA ASN A 248 21.56 13.98 1.68
C ASN A 248 20.46 12.89 1.79
N SER A 249 20.04 12.33 0.67
CA SER A 249 19.09 11.20 0.64
C SER A 249 19.57 9.97 1.41
N THR A 250 20.88 9.76 1.59
CA THR A 250 21.41 8.67 2.43
C THR A 250 21.13 8.84 3.92
N ASP A 251 20.89 10.07 4.38
CA ASP A 251 20.52 10.34 5.78
C ASP A 251 19.01 10.18 5.98
N LEU A 252 18.23 10.43 4.91
CA LEU A 252 16.78 10.46 4.92
C LEU A 252 16.15 9.10 4.58
N VAL A 253 16.85 8.23 3.84
CA VAL A 253 16.35 6.93 3.37
C VAL A 253 15.82 6.07 4.52
N ARG A 254 14.49 5.92 4.56
CA ARG A 254 13.78 5.11 5.58
C ARG A 254 14.18 5.48 7.02
N ASN A 255 14.46 6.76 7.26
CA ASN A 255 14.89 7.25 8.57
C ASN A 255 13.78 8.11 9.22
N ASN A 256 13.29 7.68 10.38
CA ASN A 256 12.25 8.39 11.14
C ASN A 256 12.80 9.56 11.97
N ASP A 257 14.11 9.77 12.00
CA ASP A 257 14.73 10.85 12.77
C ASP A 257 14.57 12.23 12.10
N TYR A 258 14.04 12.29 10.88
CA TYR A 258 13.75 13.52 10.13
C TYR A 258 12.27 13.62 9.86
N LEU A 259 11.62 14.59 10.52
CA LEU A 259 10.17 14.78 10.50
C LEU A 259 9.81 16.09 9.82
N LEU A 260 8.81 16.03 8.95
CA LEU A 260 8.07 17.22 8.53
C LEU A 260 6.89 17.40 9.48
N ALA A 261 7.09 18.18 10.53
CA ALA A 261 6.12 18.42 11.59
C ALA A 261 5.07 19.47 11.20
N TYR A 262 3.83 19.22 11.62
CA TYR A 262 2.70 20.16 11.51
C TYR A 262 2.23 20.67 12.88
N MET A 263 2.70 20.05 13.97
CA MET A 263 2.28 20.36 15.33
C MET A 263 3.50 20.40 16.26
N LYS A 264 3.47 21.38 17.17
CA LYS A 264 4.39 21.51 18.29
C LYS A 264 3.56 21.64 19.56
N ASP A 265 3.82 20.77 20.52
CA ASP A 265 2.99 20.57 21.69
C ASP A 265 1.53 20.37 21.25
N GLU A 266 0.58 21.16 21.75
CA GLU A 266 -0.84 21.05 21.37
C GLU A 266 -1.26 22.12 20.34
N GLU A 267 -0.30 22.79 19.71
CA GLU A 267 -0.55 23.89 18.78
C GLU A 267 -0.18 23.51 17.34
N ILE A 268 -1.11 23.78 16.42
CA ILE A 268 -0.91 23.56 14.99
C ILE A 268 -0.05 24.69 14.41
N LEU A 269 0.98 24.33 13.65
CA LEU A 269 1.96 25.26 13.11
C LEU A 269 1.45 26.09 11.94
N SER A 270 0.35 25.68 11.28
CA SER A 270 -0.24 26.38 10.14
C SER A 270 -0.64 27.84 10.44
N GLY A 271 -0.93 28.16 11.71
CA GLY A 271 -1.22 29.52 12.18
C GLY A 271 0.00 30.34 12.58
N ASP A 272 1.20 29.75 12.63
CA ASP A 272 2.43 30.43 13.01
C ASP A 272 3.08 31.11 11.79
N PRO A 273 3.17 32.45 11.74
CA PRO A 273 3.72 33.17 10.58
C PRO A 273 5.24 33.04 10.43
N THR A 274 5.93 32.48 11.43
CA THR A 274 7.38 32.30 11.47
C THR A 274 7.81 30.87 11.21
N LEU A 275 7.02 29.89 11.66
CA LEU A 275 7.34 28.46 11.56
C LEU A 275 6.45 27.71 10.56
N GLY A 276 5.22 28.17 10.34
CA GLY A 276 4.23 27.49 9.53
C GLY A 276 4.46 27.59 8.02
N PRO A 277 3.88 26.68 7.21
CA PRO A 277 2.89 25.67 7.62
C PRO A 277 3.48 24.34 8.09
N LEU A 278 4.73 24.04 7.73
CA LEU A 278 5.41 22.79 8.05
C LEU A 278 6.86 23.08 8.48
N VAL A 279 7.33 22.36 9.49
CA VAL A 279 8.68 22.50 10.04
C VAL A 279 9.45 21.20 9.86
N LEU A 280 10.62 21.26 9.24
CA LEU A 280 11.57 20.15 9.27
C LEU A 280 12.29 20.16 10.63
N THR A 281 12.16 19.06 11.37
CA THR A 281 12.73 18.84 12.71
C THR A 281 13.01 17.34 12.92
N GLY A 282 13.33 16.92 14.14
CA GLY A 282 13.59 15.54 14.52
C GLY A 282 14.98 15.33 15.10
N ALA A 283 15.23 14.13 15.62
CA ALA A 283 16.51 13.78 16.26
C ALA A 283 17.70 13.92 15.28
N GLY A 284 17.49 13.66 13.99
CA GLY A 284 18.51 13.73 12.95
C GLY A 284 18.90 15.16 12.54
N MET A 285 18.18 16.16 13.05
CA MET A 285 18.46 17.57 12.79
C MET A 285 19.45 18.19 13.81
N ASP A 286 19.97 17.41 14.76
CA ASP A 286 20.94 17.88 15.77
C ASP A 286 20.48 19.15 16.51
N GLY A 287 19.18 19.23 16.82
CA GLY A 287 18.55 20.38 17.49
C GLY A 287 18.23 21.57 16.57
N GLN A 288 18.52 21.49 15.27
CA GLN A 288 18.08 22.49 14.31
C GLN A 288 16.60 22.32 13.97
N ILE A 289 15.94 23.43 13.65
CA ILE A 289 14.61 23.45 13.03
C ILE A 289 14.65 24.28 11.76
N PHE A 290 13.89 23.88 10.75
CA PHE A 290 13.75 24.62 9.51
C PHE A 290 12.26 24.80 9.20
N GLY A 291 11.74 25.98 9.54
CA GLY A 291 10.32 26.31 9.41
C GLY A 291 9.93 26.79 8.01
N GLY A 292 8.62 26.81 7.77
CA GLY A 292 8.03 27.39 6.56
C GLY A 292 8.11 26.54 5.31
N VAL A 293 8.37 25.23 5.43
CA VAL A 293 8.58 24.34 4.29
C VAL A 293 7.35 24.31 3.38
N THR A 294 7.54 24.69 2.12
CA THR A 294 6.51 24.66 1.06
C THR A 294 6.93 23.87 -0.17
N VAL A 295 8.23 23.56 -0.30
CA VAL A 295 8.76 22.73 -1.39
C VAL A 295 9.76 21.71 -0.85
N ILE A 296 9.66 20.47 -1.31
CA ILE A 296 10.72 19.46 -1.24
C ILE A 296 11.13 19.11 -2.68
N ASP A 297 12.42 19.25 -2.98
CA ASP A 297 12.96 19.12 -4.31
C ASP A 297 14.18 18.20 -4.31
N LEU A 298 14.08 17.07 -5.01
CA LEU A 298 15.17 16.12 -5.18
C LEU A 298 16.07 16.62 -6.32
N ILE A 299 17.37 16.74 -6.07
CA ILE A 299 18.32 17.28 -7.06
C ILE A 299 19.59 16.45 -7.11
N GLY A 300 20.23 16.41 -8.28
CA GLY A 300 21.49 15.69 -8.46
C GLY A 300 21.36 14.16 -8.58
N PHE A 301 20.15 13.66 -8.87
CA PHE A 301 19.95 12.25 -9.27
C PHE A 301 20.02 12.10 -10.79
N GLU A 302 20.42 10.91 -11.26
CA GLU A 302 20.22 10.51 -12.64
C GLU A 302 18.77 10.06 -12.81
N LYS A 303 18.00 10.76 -13.65
CA LYS A 303 16.59 10.42 -13.85
C LYS A 303 16.50 8.98 -14.35
N PRO A 304 15.72 8.10 -13.68
CA PRO A 304 15.48 6.75 -14.18
C PRO A 304 14.97 6.81 -15.63
N PRO A 305 15.36 5.87 -16.50
CA PRO A 305 14.85 5.84 -17.85
C PRO A 305 13.34 5.67 -17.83
N ALA A 306 12.65 6.18 -18.85
CA ALA A 306 11.20 6.07 -18.94
C ALA A 306 10.76 4.58 -18.87
N PRO A 307 9.64 4.27 -18.21
CA PRO A 307 9.10 2.91 -18.20
C PRO A 307 8.92 2.39 -19.64
N PRO A 308 9.28 1.13 -19.93
CA PRO A 308 9.10 0.57 -21.27
C PRO A 308 7.65 0.67 -21.75
N GLU A 309 7.48 1.09 -23.00
CA GLU A 309 6.19 1.15 -23.70
C GLU A 309 5.98 -0.13 -24.51
N VAL A 310 4.75 -0.64 -24.50
CA VAL A 310 4.32 -1.79 -25.27
C VAL A 310 3.16 -1.36 -26.18
N ARG A 311 3.35 -1.53 -27.48
CA ARG A 311 2.30 -1.34 -28.49
C ARG A 311 1.38 -2.56 -28.50
N ILE A 312 0.09 -2.36 -28.32
CA ILE A 312 -0.92 -3.40 -28.47
C ILE A 312 -1.64 -3.18 -29.79
N VAL A 313 -1.62 -4.15 -30.68
CA VAL A 313 -2.14 -3.99 -32.05
C VAL A 313 -2.92 -5.21 -32.51
N ARG A 314 -3.95 -4.99 -33.32
CA ARG A 314 -4.66 -6.02 -34.06
C ARG A 314 -4.40 -5.84 -35.55
N TYR A 315 -3.94 -6.89 -36.21
CA TYR A 315 -3.75 -6.89 -37.65
C TYR A 315 -4.95 -7.49 -38.40
N ALA A 316 -5.20 -7.02 -39.62
CA ALA A 316 -6.18 -7.58 -40.53
C ALA A 316 -5.67 -8.91 -41.12
N ARG A 317 -6.49 -9.56 -41.96
CA ARG A 317 -6.17 -10.85 -42.62
C ARG A 317 -4.90 -10.85 -43.47
N ASP A 318 -4.43 -9.68 -43.90
CA ASP A 318 -3.16 -9.56 -44.63
C ASP A 318 -1.92 -9.64 -43.72
N GLY A 319 -2.11 -9.67 -42.39
CA GLY A 319 -1.06 -9.72 -41.38
C GLY A 319 -0.26 -8.43 -41.26
N VAL A 320 -0.69 -7.33 -41.89
CA VAL A 320 0.07 -6.06 -41.97
C VAL A 320 -0.81 -4.84 -41.68
N THR A 321 -2.06 -4.82 -42.14
CA THR A 321 -2.94 -3.67 -41.96
C THR A 321 -3.42 -3.59 -40.51
N THR A 322 -3.11 -2.49 -39.81
CA THR A 322 -3.63 -2.23 -38.46
C THR A 322 -5.14 -1.99 -38.48
N VAL A 323 -5.88 -2.76 -37.68
CA VAL A 323 -7.33 -2.62 -37.49
C VAL A 323 -7.63 -1.74 -36.27
N SER A 324 -6.94 -1.99 -35.16
CA SER A 324 -7.00 -1.23 -33.93
C SER A 324 -5.65 -1.31 -33.22
N GLU A 325 -5.30 -0.24 -32.51
CA GLU A 325 -4.08 -0.23 -31.69
C GLU A 325 -4.22 0.72 -30.50
N THR A 326 -3.40 0.48 -29.48
CA THR A 326 -3.10 1.41 -28.39
C THR A 326 -1.65 1.19 -27.96
N ALA A 327 -1.14 2.07 -27.10
CA ALA A 327 0.16 1.89 -26.45
C ALA A 327 0.02 2.19 -24.96
N VAL A 328 0.64 1.34 -24.15
CA VAL A 328 0.66 1.48 -22.70
C VAL A 328 2.09 1.23 -22.21
N ASN A 329 2.52 1.96 -21.19
CA ASN A 329 3.78 1.67 -20.54
C ASN A 329 3.58 0.80 -19.29
N THR A 330 4.67 0.17 -18.86
CA THR A 330 4.69 -0.73 -17.70
C THR A 330 4.18 -0.09 -16.39
N SER A 331 4.41 1.21 -16.17
CA SER A 331 3.86 1.92 -15.00
C SER A 331 2.33 2.08 -15.10
N TRP A 332 1.81 2.36 -16.30
CA TRP A 332 0.37 2.41 -16.54
C TRP A 332 -0.29 1.05 -16.29
N MET A 333 0.34 -0.04 -16.77
CA MET A 333 -0.17 -1.41 -16.61
C MET A 333 -0.40 -1.76 -15.13
N GLY A 334 0.60 -1.55 -14.28
CA GLY A 334 0.49 -1.86 -12.85
C GLY A 334 -0.52 -1.00 -12.07
N LYS A 335 -0.92 0.17 -12.61
CA LYS A 335 -1.87 1.09 -11.95
C LYS A 335 -3.32 0.90 -12.38
N HIS A 336 -3.56 0.34 -13.56
CA HIS A 336 -4.89 0.30 -14.18
C HIS A 336 -5.40 -1.10 -14.44
N LEU A 337 -4.54 -2.13 -14.37
CA LEU A 337 -4.90 -3.52 -14.63
C LEU A 337 -4.58 -4.38 -13.40
N GLU A 338 -5.18 -5.58 -13.33
CA GLU A 338 -4.93 -6.54 -12.26
C GLU A 338 -3.44 -6.88 -12.19
N VAL A 339 -2.87 -6.81 -10.98
CA VAL A 339 -1.47 -7.18 -10.72
C VAL A 339 -1.43 -8.64 -10.30
N LEU A 340 -0.74 -9.46 -11.10
CA LEU A 340 -0.57 -10.89 -10.87
C LEU A 340 0.88 -11.25 -10.53
N GLY A 341 1.06 -12.37 -9.83
CA GLY A 341 2.36 -12.89 -9.41
C GLY A 341 2.63 -12.67 -7.91
N HIS A 342 3.90 -12.74 -7.51
CA HIS A 342 4.31 -12.62 -6.11
C HIS A 342 5.68 -11.94 -5.98
N GLU A 343 5.83 -11.12 -4.94
CA GLU A 343 7.09 -10.41 -4.65
C GLU A 343 8.21 -11.31 -4.11
N THR A 344 7.88 -12.50 -3.60
CA THR A 344 8.84 -13.35 -2.89
C THR A 344 8.88 -14.81 -3.36
N ASN A 345 7.81 -15.31 -3.97
CA ASN A 345 7.74 -16.70 -4.43
C ASN A 345 8.03 -16.77 -5.94
N PRO A 346 9.20 -17.30 -6.36
CA PRO A 346 9.62 -17.21 -7.74
C PRO A 346 8.86 -18.17 -8.66
N TYR A 347 8.75 -17.80 -9.93
CA TYR A 347 8.31 -18.66 -11.03
C TYR A 347 9.51 -19.06 -11.87
N ARG A 348 9.45 -20.27 -12.46
CA ARG A 348 10.57 -20.89 -13.16
C ARG A 348 10.20 -21.32 -14.57
N PHE A 349 11.19 -21.26 -15.46
CA PHE A 349 11.14 -21.96 -16.73
C PHE A 349 12.33 -22.91 -16.85
N GLN A 350 12.03 -24.15 -17.24
CA GLN A 350 13.04 -25.16 -17.47
C GLN A 350 13.86 -24.86 -18.74
N GLY A 351 15.17 -25.08 -18.65
CA GLY A 351 16.08 -25.06 -19.80
C GLY A 351 16.21 -26.42 -20.49
N PRO A 352 17.15 -26.57 -21.43
CA PRO A 352 17.42 -27.87 -22.06
C PRO A 352 17.93 -28.88 -21.04
N THR A 353 17.52 -30.15 -21.19
CA THR A 353 17.87 -31.22 -20.24
C THR A 353 19.33 -31.64 -20.35
N PHE A 354 19.96 -31.41 -21.51
CA PHE A 354 21.27 -31.93 -21.88
C PHE A 354 21.41 -33.44 -21.70
N ASP A 355 20.28 -34.15 -21.77
CA ASP A 355 20.17 -35.60 -21.67
C ASP A 355 19.45 -36.13 -22.93
N PRO A 356 20.16 -36.78 -23.86
CA PRO A 356 19.56 -37.24 -25.11
C PRO A 356 18.51 -38.35 -24.91
N GLU A 357 18.52 -39.03 -23.76
CA GLU A 357 17.55 -40.08 -23.43
C GLU A 357 16.31 -39.52 -22.71
N ASP A 358 16.34 -38.25 -22.32
CA ASP A 358 15.24 -37.57 -21.62
C ASP A 358 15.17 -36.09 -22.05
N LEU A 359 14.62 -35.88 -23.25
CA LEU A 359 14.53 -34.55 -23.86
C LEU A 359 13.47 -33.66 -23.20
N TRP A 360 12.35 -34.24 -22.77
CA TRP A 360 11.18 -33.49 -22.31
C TRP A 360 11.06 -33.43 -20.80
N ASN A 361 11.74 -34.30 -20.06
CA ASN A 361 11.79 -34.31 -18.59
C ASN A 361 10.43 -34.09 -17.91
N PRO A 362 9.50 -35.07 -18.03
CA PRO A 362 8.19 -34.99 -17.39
C PRO A 362 8.24 -35.00 -15.86
N ASP A 363 9.36 -35.44 -15.28
CA ASP A 363 9.59 -35.45 -13.82
C ASP A 363 10.07 -34.08 -13.28
N GLU A 364 10.31 -33.11 -14.18
CA GLU A 364 10.83 -31.77 -13.90
C GLU A 364 11.99 -31.79 -12.90
N ASN A 365 13.03 -32.57 -13.17
CA ASN A 365 14.16 -32.76 -12.25
C ASN A 365 15.53 -32.33 -12.80
N LYS A 366 15.57 -31.68 -13.98
CA LYS A 366 16.82 -31.16 -14.60
C LYS A 366 16.63 -29.71 -15.03
N ASN A 367 17.66 -28.89 -14.82
CA ASN A 367 17.78 -27.52 -15.35
C ASN A 367 16.54 -26.61 -15.16
N LEU A 368 15.93 -26.65 -13.97
CA LEU A 368 14.67 -25.95 -13.69
C LEU A 368 14.81 -24.43 -13.54
N VAL A 369 16.00 -23.95 -13.18
CA VAL A 369 16.26 -22.53 -12.86
C VAL A 369 16.95 -21.80 -14.01
N LYS A 370 16.64 -22.18 -15.26
CA LYS A 370 17.20 -21.48 -16.42
C LYS A 370 16.71 -20.03 -16.48
N ILE A 371 15.45 -19.83 -16.09
CA ILE A 371 14.86 -18.55 -15.73
C ILE A 371 14.19 -18.79 -14.38
N GLU A 372 14.47 -17.94 -13.41
CA GLU A 372 13.86 -17.96 -12.07
C GLU A 372 13.81 -16.53 -11.56
N ASP A 373 12.61 -16.04 -11.24
CA ASP A 373 12.45 -14.75 -10.55
C ASP A 373 11.08 -14.66 -9.88
N ALA A 374 10.98 -13.87 -8.80
CA ALA A 374 9.72 -13.47 -8.20
C ALA A 374 9.26 -12.19 -8.88
N VAL A 375 8.10 -12.24 -9.52
CA VAL A 375 7.70 -11.25 -10.52
C VAL A 375 6.29 -10.77 -10.26
N LEU A 376 6.05 -9.53 -10.68
CA LEU A 376 4.72 -8.96 -10.81
C LEU A 376 4.49 -8.51 -12.25
N GLY A 377 3.26 -8.66 -12.72
CA GLY A 377 2.91 -8.36 -14.09
C GLY A 377 1.42 -8.25 -14.33
N THR A 378 1.09 -8.06 -15.60
CA THR A 378 -0.28 -7.92 -16.08
C THR A 378 -0.63 -9.08 -17.00
N ARG A 379 -1.85 -9.59 -16.89
CA ARG A 379 -2.37 -10.66 -17.75
C ARG A 379 -2.34 -10.23 -19.22
N LEU A 380 -1.86 -11.11 -20.11
CA LEU A 380 -1.80 -10.79 -21.53
C LEU A 380 -3.19 -10.64 -22.18
N SER A 381 -4.21 -11.34 -21.69
CA SER A 381 -5.59 -11.16 -22.17
C SER A 381 -6.12 -9.76 -21.87
N ASP A 382 -5.83 -9.20 -20.69
CA ASP A 382 -6.27 -7.84 -20.32
C ASP A 382 -5.65 -6.80 -21.26
N LEU A 383 -4.39 -7.01 -21.66
CA LEU A 383 -3.75 -6.17 -22.68
C LEU A 383 -4.45 -6.30 -24.04
N CYS A 384 -4.78 -7.52 -24.47
CA CYS A 384 -5.53 -7.74 -25.71
C CYS A 384 -6.93 -7.12 -25.66
N ASP A 385 -7.59 -7.15 -24.50
CA ASP A 385 -8.94 -6.61 -24.28
C ASP A 385 -9.00 -5.09 -24.46
N LEU A 386 -7.88 -4.38 -24.27
CA LEU A 386 -7.77 -2.94 -24.56
C LEU A 386 -8.13 -2.59 -26.02
N ILE A 387 -8.00 -3.54 -26.94
CA ILE A 387 -8.30 -3.36 -28.38
C ILE A 387 -9.39 -4.31 -28.88
N GLY A 388 -10.20 -4.85 -27.98
CA GLY A 388 -11.36 -5.71 -28.27
C GLY A 388 -11.15 -7.21 -28.07
N GLY A 389 -10.03 -7.62 -27.46
CA GLY A 389 -9.75 -9.00 -27.08
C GLY A 389 -9.43 -9.90 -28.27
N MET A 390 -9.17 -11.18 -28.04
CA MET A 390 -8.97 -12.19 -29.09
C MET A 390 -10.24 -13.02 -29.33
N ALA A 391 -10.33 -13.66 -30.51
CA ALA A 391 -11.32 -14.69 -30.81
C ALA A 391 -10.69 -16.08 -30.93
N PRO A 392 -11.45 -17.19 -30.71
CA PRO A 392 -10.94 -18.53 -30.90
C PRO A 392 -10.32 -18.75 -32.29
N GLY A 393 -9.13 -19.35 -32.32
CA GLY A 393 -8.33 -19.56 -33.54
C GLY A 393 -7.33 -18.44 -33.85
N GLU A 394 -7.49 -17.25 -33.27
CA GLU A 394 -6.48 -16.18 -33.37
C GLU A 394 -5.25 -16.52 -32.52
N GLU A 395 -4.13 -15.87 -32.84
CA GLU A 395 -2.87 -15.99 -32.10
C GLU A 395 -2.39 -14.61 -31.66
N VAL A 396 -1.65 -14.55 -30.56
CA VAL A 396 -0.93 -13.35 -30.14
C VAL A 396 0.55 -13.54 -30.41
N ARG A 397 1.18 -12.56 -31.07
CA ARG A 397 2.62 -12.46 -31.24
C ARG A 397 3.18 -11.43 -30.29
N LEU A 398 4.14 -11.86 -29.47
CA LEU A 398 4.95 -11.01 -28.62
C LEU A 398 6.26 -10.74 -29.35
N THR A 399 6.55 -9.48 -29.68
CA THR A 399 7.80 -9.08 -30.35
C THR A 399 8.69 -8.33 -29.37
N ALA A 400 9.91 -8.82 -29.18
CA ALA A 400 10.94 -8.19 -28.39
C ALA A 400 11.66 -7.07 -29.15
N SER A 401 12.28 -6.16 -28.41
CA SER A 401 13.12 -5.08 -28.94
C SER A 401 14.32 -5.57 -29.76
N ASP A 402 14.77 -6.81 -29.56
CA ASP A 402 15.82 -7.47 -30.35
C ASP A 402 15.29 -8.22 -31.58
N GLY A 403 13.98 -8.18 -31.82
CA GLY A 403 13.29 -8.87 -32.92
C GLY A 403 12.94 -10.32 -32.63
N TYR A 404 13.25 -10.87 -31.44
CA TYR A 404 12.79 -12.19 -31.05
C TYR A 404 11.27 -12.21 -30.91
N VAL A 405 10.64 -13.31 -31.31
CA VAL A 405 9.18 -13.46 -31.26
C VAL A 405 8.76 -14.72 -30.52
N THR A 406 7.63 -14.63 -29.83
CA THR A 406 6.90 -15.77 -29.29
C THR A 406 5.44 -15.65 -29.69
N GLU A 407 4.87 -16.73 -30.21
CA GLU A 407 3.46 -16.79 -30.62
C GLU A 407 2.70 -17.75 -29.70
N LEU A 408 1.56 -17.30 -29.17
CA LEU A 408 0.67 -18.05 -28.29
C LEU A 408 -0.72 -18.09 -28.89
N ALA A 409 -1.43 -19.19 -28.71
CA ALA A 409 -2.80 -19.35 -29.20
C ALA A 409 -3.80 -18.67 -28.26
N TYR A 410 -5.01 -18.43 -28.75
CA TYR A 410 -6.16 -17.97 -27.96
C TYR A 410 -6.29 -18.70 -26.62
N GLU A 411 -6.20 -20.04 -26.64
CA GLU A 411 -6.36 -20.89 -25.47
C GLU A 411 -5.27 -20.63 -24.42
N ASN A 412 -4.07 -20.23 -24.82
CA ASN A 412 -2.99 -19.92 -23.87
C ASN A 412 -3.27 -18.66 -23.04
N LEU A 413 -4.19 -17.79 -23.48
CA LEU A 413 -4.52 -16.53 -22.80
C LEU A 413 -5.91 -16.55 -22.18
N TYR A 414 -6.92 -17.03 -22.91
CA TYR A 414 -8.33 -16.95 -22.51
C TYR A 414 -8.83 -18.26 -21.89
N GLU A 415 -8.16 -19.39 -22.13
CA GLU A 415 -8.52 -20.70 -21.57
C GLU A 415 -7.28 -21.48 -21.10
N PRO A 416 -6.37 -20.86 -20.31
CA PRO A 416 -5.10 -21.48 -19.98
C PRO A 416 -5.32 -22.80 -19.23
N THR A 417 -4.52 -23.81 -19.58
CA THR A 417 -4.58 -25.07 -18.85
C THR A 417 -4.10 -24.85 -17.41
N PRO A 418 -4.59 -25.63 -16.42
CA PRO A 418 -4.08 -25.53 -15.06
C PRO A 418 -2.56 -25.77 -14.93
N ARG A 419 -1.93 -26.48 -15.89
CA ARG A 419 -0.48 -26.69 -15.91
C ARG A 419 0.29 -25.43 -16.27
N GLN A 420 -0.22 -24.70 -17.25
CA GLN A 420 0.38 -23.44 -17.68
C GLN A 420 0.12 -22.33 -16.66
N GLY A 421 -1.12 -22.22 -16.19
CA GLY A 421 -1.57 -21.03 -15.48
C GLY A 421 -1.59 -19.78 -16.37
N GLU A 422 -1.73 -18.63 -15.74
CA GLU A 422 -1.92 -17.35 -16.42
C GLU A 422 -0.68 -16.91 -17.20
N ALA A 423 -0.89 -16.46 -18.44
CA ALA A 423 0.15 -15.84 -19.24
C ALA A 423 0.25 -14.34 -18.89
N VAL A 424 1.39 -13.93 -18.33
CA VAL A 424 1.59 -12.61 -17.75
C VAL A 424 2.79 -11.92 -18.39
N LEU A 425 2.62 -10.64 -18.73
CA LEU A 425 3.72 -9.76 -19.11
C LEU A 425 4.22 -9.02 -17.86
N THR A 426 5.38 -9.46 -17.38
CA THR A 426 5.99 -8.99 -16.13
C THR A 426 6.70 -7.67 -16.32
N TRP A 427 6.44 -6.72 -15.42
CA TRP A 427 7.04 -5.38 -15.43
C TRP A 427 7.81 -5.06 -14.15
N TRP A 428 7.79 -5.94 -13.15
CA TRP A 428 8.60 -5.85 -11.94
C TRP A 428 9.19 -7.21 -11.59
N SER A 429 10.37 -7.19 -10.97
CA SER A 429 11.07 -8.36 -10.42
C SER A 429 11.61 -8.07 -9.03
N ALA A 430 11.68 -9.08 -8.16
CA ALA A 430 12.25 -8.93 -6.83
C ALA A 430 13.75 -8.61 -6.88
N GLY A 431 14.45 -9.13 -7.90
CA GLY A 431 15.88 -8.89 -8.07
C GLY A 431 16.24 -7.48 -8.54
N ALA A 432 15.35 -6.77 -9.24
CA ALA A 432 15.69 -5.51 -9.91
C ALA A 432 14.63 -4.40 -9.83
N GLY A 433 13.49 -4.64 -9.20
CA GLY A 433 12.37 -3.70 -9.14
C GLY A 433 11.65 -3.56 -10.48
N TYR A 434 11.17 -2.36 -10.79
CA TYR A 434 10.44 -2.06 -12.02
C TYR A 434 11.34 -2.04 -13.26
N ALA A 435 10.78 -2.42 -14.41
CA ALA A 435 11.41 -2.15 -15.70
C ALA A 435 11.47 -0.61 -15.91
N PRO A 436 12.60 -0.04 -16.36
CA PRO A 436 13.71 -0.70 -17.05
C PRO A 436 14.89 -1.16 -16.17
N ALA A 437 14.84 -0.96 -14.85
CA ALA A 437 15.85 -1.52 -13.94
C ALA A 437 15.81 -3.06 -13.98
N TYR A 438 14.60 -3.63 -14.05
CA TYR A 438 14.38 -4.98 -14.56
C TYR A 438 14.68 -5.07 -16.06
N ARG A 439 15.95 -5.34 -16.39
CA ARG A 439 16.48 -5.29 -17.77
C ARG A 439 15.86 -6.31 -18.73
N ASP A 440 15.38 -7.43 -18.21
CA ASP A 440 14.68 -8.43 -19.01
C ASP A 440 13.18 -8.10 -19.18
N GLY A 441 12.63 -7.14 -18.42
CA GLY A 441 11.24 -6.69 -18.54
C GLY A 441 11.02 -5.72 -19.72
N PRO A 442 9.81 -5.68 -20.32
CA PRO A 442 8.67 -6.55 -20.03
C PRO A 442 8.90 -7.98 -20.53
N ARG A 443 8.60 -9.00 -19.71
CA ARG A 443 8.91 -10.41 -20.02
C ARG A 443 7.72 -11.32 -19.83
N LEU A 444 7.53 -12.27 -20.74
CA LEU A 444 6.50 -13.31 -20.61
C LEU A 444 6.86 -14.28 -19.48
N PHE A 445 5.93 -14.46 -18.54
CA PHE A 445 5.90 -15.55 -17.57
C PHE A 445 4.58 -16.32 -17.67
N PHE A 446 4.62 -17.60 -17.29
CA PHE A 446 3.44 -18.40 -17.01
C PHE A 446 3.36 -18.62 -15.50
N LEU A 447 2.23 -18.28 -14.89
CA LEU A 447 2.02 -18.43 -13.45
C LEU A 447 1.53 -19.85 -13.12
N ALA A 448 2.36 -20.85 -13.45
CA ALA A 448 2.06 -22.25 -13.18
C ALA A 448 1.84 -22.49 -11.68
N PRO A 449 0.83 -23.29 -11.26
CA PRO A 449 0.50 -23.46 -9.84
C PRO A 449 1.62 -24.07 -8.98
N ASP A 450 2.49 -24.90 -9.56
CA ASP A 450 3.68 -25.45 -8.91
C ASP A 450 4.93 -24.57 -9.07
N HIS A 451 4.75 -23.37 -9.62
CA HIS A 451 5.79 -22.38 -9.90
C HIS A 451 6.83 -22.80 -10.94
N THR A 452 6.59 -23.86 -11.72
CA THR A 452 7.51 -24.30 -12.78
C THR A 452 6.74 -24.51 -14.07
N PHE A 453 7.19 -23.89 -15.14
CA PHE A 453 6.75 -24.22 -16.50
C PHE A 453 7.85 -25.01 -17.20
N GLY A 454 7.69 -26.34 -17.22
CA GLY A 454 8.66 -27.27 -17.75
C GLY A 454 8.61 -27.47 -19.26
N ASN A 455 9.57 -28.25 -19.76
CA ASN A 455 9.61 -28.69 -21.15
C ASN A 455 8.39 -29.55 -21.48
N GLU A 456 7.96 -30.43 -20.58
CA GLU A 456 6.74 -31.22 -20.74
C GLU A 456 5.49 -30.35 -20.74
N ASP A 457 5.39 -29.32 -19.90
CA ASP A 457 4.25 -28.40 -19.96
C ASP A 457 4.23 -27.60 -21.25
N MET A 458 5.38 -27.16 -21.76
CA MET A 458 5.49 -26.57 -23.11
C MET A 458 4.93 -27.52 -24.17
N ARG A 459 5.27 -28.82 -24.09
CA ARG A 459 4.79 -29.84 -25.03
C ARG A 459 3.27 -30.02 -24.99
N LEU A 460 2.70 -29.98 -23.79
CA LEU A 460 1.28 -30.28 -23.55
C LEU A 460 0.38 -29.05 -23.70
N CYS A 461 0.89 -27.85 -23.45
CA CYS A 461 0.10 -26.62 -23.40
C CYS A 461 0.24 -25.76 -24.66
N LEU A 462 1.39 -25.80 -25.35
CA LEU A 462 1.63 -24.95 -26.52
C LEU A 462 1.53 -25.74 -27.82
N LYS A 463 1.15 -25.05 -28.91
CA LYS A 463 1.26 -25.59 -30.27
C LYS A 463 2.71 -25.95 -30.57
N ASN A 464 2.91 -27.00 -31.37
CA ASN A 464 4.25 -27.47 -31.72
C ASN A 464 5.12 -26.45 -32.46
N THR A 465 4.48 -25.50 -33.17
CA THR A 465 5.12 -24.37 -33.83
C THR A 465 5.68 -23.35 -32.83
N SER A 466 5.14 -23.30 -31.61
CA SER A 466 5.60 -22.44 -30.52
C SER A 466 6.65 -23.12 -29.64
N TRP A 467 7.00 -24.38 -29.89
CA TRP A 467 8.03 -25.08 -29.12
C TRP A 467 9.42 -24.52 -29.43
N THR A 468 10.12 -24.11 -28.38
CA THR A 468 11.47 -23.59 -28.49
C THR A 468 12.50 -24.65 -28.14
N HIS A 469 13.65 -24.57 -28.80
CA HIS A 469 14.69 -25.60 -28.70
C HIS A 469 16.08 -24.98 -28.64
N TYR A 470 16.97 -25.66 -27.92
CA TYR A 470 18.39 -25.40 -27.90
C TYR A 470 19.11 -26.50 -28.69
N TRP A 471 19.85 -26.10 -29.73
CA TRP A 471 20.60 -27.03 -30.57
C TRP A 471 22.05 -27.10 -30.13
N THR A 472 22.51 -28.31 -29.75
CA THR A 472 23.91 -28.57 -29.47
C THR A 472 24.25 -30.02 -29.75
N GLU A 473 25.48 -30.30 -30.18
CA GLU A 473 26.00 -31.65 -30.39
C GLU A 473 25.10 -32.56 -31.27
N GLY A 474 24.37 -31.97 -32.22
CA GLY A 474 23.46 -32.71 -33.11
C GLY A 474 22.12 -33.12 -32.49
N VAL A 475 21.82 -32.67 -31.27
CA VAL A 475 20.56 -32.92 -30.58
C VAL A 475 19.77 -31.61 -30.43
N GLN A 476 18.45 -31.72 -30.64
CA GLN A 476 17.50 -30.64 -30.47
C GLN A 476 16.81 -30.80 -29.11
N TYR A 477 17.29 -30.08 -28.10
CA TYR A 477 16.73 -30.13 -26.75
C TYR A 477 15.58 -29.14 -26.62
N PRO A 478 14.35 -29.56 -26.25
CA PRO A 478 13.31 -28.65 -25.82
C PRO A 478 13.80 -27.75 -24.68
N SER A 479 13.36 -26.49 -24.68
CA SER A 479 13.72 -25.54 -23.62
C SER A 479 12.59 -24.55 -23.43
N ALA A 480 11.68 -24.81 -22.50
CA ALA A 480 10.57 -23.91 -22.16
C ALA A 480 11.01 -22.48 -21.90
N ALA A 481 12.22 -22.29 -21.34
CA ALA A 481 12.84 -20.98 -21.15
C ALA A 481 12.95 -20.13 -22.43
N GLY A 482 12.98 -20.73 -23.61
CA GLY A 482 12.98 -20.00 -24.89
C GLY A 482 11.64 -19.31 -25.17
N VAL A 483 10.53 -19.80 -24.62
CA VAL A 483 9.20 -19.19 -24.78
C VAL A 483 9.11 -17.87 -23.99
N SER A 484 9.86 -17.73 -22.90
CA SER A 484 9.86 -16.53 -22.06
C SER A 484 10.63 -15.38 -22.73
N VAL A 485 9.98 -14.76 -23.73
CA VAL A 485 10.47 -13.60 -24.46
C VAL A 485 10.63 -12.40 -23.52
N ARG A 486 11.79 -11.75 -23.60
CA ARG A 486 12.20 -10.60 -22.76
C ARG A 486 12.24 -9.31 -23.57
N GLY A 487 12.03 -8.18 -22.90
CA GLY A 487 12.05 -6.85 -23.53
C GLY A 487 10.99 -6.69 -24.63
N VAL A 488 9.77 -7.19 -24.38
CA VAL A 488 8.62 -7.10 -25.31
C VAL A 488 8.25 -5.63 -25.55
N VAL A 489 8.13 -5.25 -26.82
CA VAL A 489 7.73 -3.90 -27.27
C VAL A 489 6.43 -3.91 -28.06
N GLU A 490 5.97 -5.07 -28.54
CA GLU A 490 4.69 -5.23 -29.24
C GLU A 490 3.97 -6.51 -28.84
N VAL A 491 2.67 -6.40 -28.61
CA VAL A 491 1.70 -7.49 -28.45
C VAL A 491 0.70 -7.39 -29.61
N ALA A 492 0.77 -8.31 -30.55
CA ALA A 492 -0.01 -8.26 -31.78
C ALA A 492 -1.00 -9.41 -31.87
N ILE A 493 -2.30 -9.10 -31.98
CA ILE A 493 -3.33 -10.10 -32.32
C ILE A 493 -3.30 -10.34 -33.83
N LEU A 494 -3.02 -11.60 -34.19
CA LEU A 494 -2.97 -12.11 -35.55
C LEU A 494 -4.30 -12.78 -35.92
N PRO A 495 -4.77 -12.59 -37.17
CA PRO A 495 -5.97 -13.26 -37.66
C PRO A 495 -5.77 -14.78 -37.70
N ALA A 496 -6.87 -15.52 -37.50
CA ALA A 496 -6.94 -16.98 -37.64
C ALA A 496 -6.70 -17.49 -39.07
#